data_AF-A0A527A234-F1
#
_entry.id   AF-A0A527A234-F1
#
_cell.length_a   1.000
_cell.length_b   1.000
_cell.length_c   1.000
_cell.angle_alpha   90.00
_cell.angle_beta   90.00
_cell.angle_gamma   90.00
#
_symmetry.space_group_name_H-M   'P 1'
#
loop_
_entity.id
_entity.type
_entity.pdbx_description
1 polymer ?
#
loop_
_entity_poly.entity_id
_entity_poly.type
_entity_poly.pdbx_seq_one_letter_code
_entity_poly.pdbx_strand_id
1 'polypeptide(L)'
;AGGHGDKAATMPIGKPGKAKQAKRTVNITMSESDDGKMMFQPAVLKVKKGETVRLEFVNKGQVDHEFVMDVHDGIMEHKALMEKFPEMEHADPS
;
A
#
# COMPACT_ATOMS: atom_id res chain seq x y z
N ALA A 1 -12.77 -3.75 18.38
CA ALA A 1 -12.40 -2.32 18.35
C ALA A 1 -10.94 -2.22 17.94
N GLY A 2 -10.66 -1.99 16.66
CA GLY A 2 -9.31 -1.86 16.11
C GLY A 2 -9.34 -0.72 15.10
N GLY A 3 -9.33 0.52 15.62
CA GLY A 3 -9.35 1.71 14.80
C GLY A 3 -7.96 2.00 14.24
N HIS A 4 -7.80 1.91 12.91
CA HIS A 4 -6.75 2.64 12.18
C HIS A 4 -7.11 4.14 12.06
N GLY A 5 -7.65 4.72 13.14
CA GLY A 5 -8.26 6.05 13.16
C GLY A 5 -7.65 7.01 14.16
N ASP A 6 -6.73 6.58 15.03
CA ASP A 6 -6.27 7.43 16.12
C ASP A 6 -4.79 7.78 16.01
N LYS A 7 -4.62 9.06 15.69
CA LYS A 7 -3.38 9.81 15.51
C LYS A 7 -2.76 9.52 14.16
N ALA A 8 -2.64 10.57 13.36
CA ALA A 8 -1.57 10.67 12.37
C ALA A 8 -0.23 10.55 13.11
N ALA A 9 0.13 9.33 13.53
CA ALA A 9 1.49 8.92 13.79
C ALA A 9 2.24 9.42 12.57
N THR A 10 3.28 10.20 12.83
CA THR A 10 4.04 10.84 11.77
C THR A 10 4.79 9.70 11.08
N MET A 11 4.12 9.07 10.11
CA MET A 11 4.69 7.97 9.35
C MET A 11 5.94 8.52 8.69
N PRO A 12 7.08 7.81 8.74
CA PRO A 12 8.32 8.28 8.14
C PRO A 12 8.18 8.58 6.64
N ILE A 13 7.16 7.98 6.00
CA ILE A 13 6.80 8.14 4.58
C ILE A 13 5.89 9.35 4.27
N GLY A 14 5.51 10.16 5.25
CA GLY A 14 4.72 11.38 5.05
C GLY A 14 3.40 11.39 5.81
N LYS A 15 2.42 12.13 5.30
CA LYS A 15 1.09 12.29 5.91
C LYS A 15 0.01 12.24 4.82
N PRO A 16 -1.21 11.76 5.14
CA PRO A 16 -2.34 11.85 4.23
C PRO A 16 -2.53 13.29 3.73
N GLY A 17 -2.54 13.46 2.41
CA GLY A 17 -2.75 14.76 1.76
C GLY A 17 -4.24 15.06 1.54
N LYS A 18 -4.58 16.32 1.26
CA LYS A 18 -5.95 16.68 0.86
C LYS A 18 -6.17 16.36 -0.61
N ALA A 19 -7.31 15.75 -0.93
CA ALA A 19 -7.72 15.43 -2.31
C ALA A 19 -7.54 16.58 -3.31
N LYS A 20 -7.89 17.81 -2.90
CA LYS A 20 -7.79 19.04 -3.72
C LYS A 20 -6.34 19.51 -3.95
N GLN A 21 -5.38 19.00 -3.19
CA GLN A 21 -3.95 19.37 -3.28
C GLN A 21 -3.15 18.37 -4.11
N ALA A 22 -3.78 17.28 -4.58
CA ALA A 22 -3.13 16.30 -5.44
C ALA A 22 -2.67 16.98 -6.75
N LYS A 23 -1.36 16.97 -6.99
CA LYS A 23 -0.77 17.56 -8.20
C LYS A 23 -0.91 16.67 -9.42
N ARG A 24 -1.03 15.35 -9.20
CA ARG A 24 -1.27 14.34 -10.21
C ARG A 24 -1.83 13.07 -9.59
N THR A 25 -2.44 12.25 -10.44
CA THR A 25 -2.89 10.90 -10.15
C THR A 25 -1.91 9.90 -10.73
N VAL A 26 -1.61 8.85 -9.97
CA VAL A 26 -0.83 7.69 -10.40
C VAL A 26 -1.74 6.48 -10.35
N ASN A 27 -1.98 5.89 -11.51
CA ASN A 27 -2.70 4.62 -11.61
C ASN A 27 -1.73 3.48 -11.31
N ILE A 28 -2.04 2.69 -10.30
CA ILE A 28 -1.31 1.50 -9.88
C ILE A 28 -2.18 0.30 -10.22
N THR A 29 -1.71 -0.54 -11.14
CA THR A 29 -2.33 -1.81 -11.48
C THR A 29 -1.72 -2.90 -10.60
N MET A 30 -2.58 -3.72 -10.00
CA MET A 30 -2.21 -4.91 -9.23
C MET A 30 -2.55 -6.13 -10.07
N SER A 31 -1.61 -7.06 -10.22
CA SER A 31 -1.79 -8.27 -11.03
C SER A 31 -0.79 -9.35 -10.61
N GLU A 32 -1.08 -10.60 -10.94
CA GLU A 32 -0.14 -11.71 -10.81
C GLU A 32 0.61 -11.94 -12.13
N SER A 33 1.86 -12.39 -12.05
CA SER A 33 2.55 -12.99 -13.19
C SER A 33 2.09 -14.42 -13.40
N ASP A 34 2.47 -15.01 -14.54
CA ASP A 34 2.17 -16.41 -14.86
C ASP A 34 2.71 -17.41 -13.81
N ASP A 35 3.72 -17.02 -13.03
CA ASP A 35 4.28 -17.80 -11.91
C ASP A 35 3.64 -17.46 -10.55
N GLY A 36 2.53 -16.71 -10.53
CA GLY A 36 1.75 -16.38 -9.34
C GLY A 36 2.34 -15.29 -8.45
N LYS A 37 3.39 -14.57 -8.90
CA LYS A 37 3.95 -13.47 -8.09
C LYS A 37 3.04 -12.24 -8.16
N MET A 38 2.75 -11.67 -7.00
CA MET A 38 2.02 -10.41 -6.88
C MET A 38 2.88 -9.24 -7.35
N MET A 39 2.37 -8.43 -8.27
CA MET A 39 3.09 -7.33 -8.88
C MET A 39 2.25 -6.04 -8.89
N PHE A 40 2.94 -4.91 -8.67
CA PHE A 40 2.40 -3.57 -8.82
C PHE A 40 3.03 -2.89 -10.04
N GLN A 41 2.21 -2.27 -10.89
CA GLN A 41 2.65 -1.49 -12.05
C GLN A 41 2.11 -0.04 -11.94
N PRO A 42 2.97 0.99 -11.88
CA PRO A 42 4.44 0.93 -11.94
C PRO A 42 5.08 0.43 -10.64
N ALA A 43 6.17 -0.32 -10.77
CA ALA A 43 6.94 -0.84 -9.62
C ALA A 43 7.76 0.25 -8.89
N VAL A 44 8.00 1.39 -9.54
CA VAL A 44 8.75 2.51 -8.95
C VAL A 44 7.98 3.79 -9.17
N LEU A 45 7.68 4.49 -8.08
CA LEU A 45 7.11 5.83 -8.10
C LEU A 45 8.12 6.83 -7.56
N LYS A 46 8.51 7.80 -8.40
CA LYS A 46 9.33 8.94 -7.98
C LYS A 46 8.42 10.10 -7.59
N VAL A 47 8.58 10.61 -6.37
CA VAL A 47 7.85 11.77 -5.84
C VAL A 47 8.82 12.85 -5.37
N LYS A 48 8.38 14.11 -5.37
CA LYS A 48 9.16 15.25 -4.84
C LYS A 48 8.77 15.51 -3.38
N LYS A 49 9.72 15.99 -2.58
CA LYS A 49 9.44 16.41 -1.19
C LYS A 49 8.33 17.48 -1.18
N GLY A 50 7.30 17.27 -0.36
CA GLY A 50 6.13 18.14 -0.26
C GLY A 50 5.11 18.01 -1.39
N GLU A 51 5.29 17.06 -2.31
CA GLU A 51 4.28 16.72 -3.31
C GLU A 51 3.12 15.93 -2.66
N THR A 52 1.89 16.31 -2.99
CA THR A 52 0.72 15.45 -2.74
C THR A 52 0.36 14.74 -4.03
N VAL A 53 0.34 13.41 -3.98
CA VAL A 53 0.02 12.54 -5.12
C VAL A 53 -1.21 11.73 -4.75
N ARG A 54 -2.15 11.60 -5.71
CA ARG A 54 -3.26 10.65 -5.59
C ARG A 54 -2.82 9.31 -6.16
N LEU A 55 -2.95 8.24 -5.38
CA LEU A 55 -2.75 6.87 -5.86
C LEU A 55 -4.12 6.27 -6.12
N GLU A 56 -4.34 5.77 -7.33
CA GLU A 56 -5.55 5.05 -7.72
C GLU A 56 -5.17 3.61 -8.02
N PHE A 57 -5.76 2.67 -7.28
CA PHE A 57 -5.46 1.25 -7.41
C PHE A 57 -6.50 0.57 -8.27
N VAL A 58 -6.05 -0.30 -9.17
CA VAL A 58 -6.90 -1.13 -10.02
C VAL A 58 -6.42 -2.57 -9.91
N ASN A 59 -7.24 -3.44 -9.34
CA ASN A 59 -6.97 -4.87 -9.37
C ASN A 59 -7.33 -5.42 -10.75
N LYS A 60 -6.33 -5.97 -11.46
CA LYS A 60 -6.50 -6.72 -12.71
C LYS A 60 -6.05 -8.18 -12.57
N GLY A 61 -5.73 -8.58 -11.35
CA GLY A 61 -5.35 -9.94 -11.01
C GLY A 61 -6.56 -10.87 -10.85
N GLN A 62 -6.26 -12.15 -10.63
CA GLN A 62 -7.25 -13.19 -10.36
C GLN A 62 -7.65 -13.26 -8.89
N VAL A 63 -6.81 -12.76 -7.98
CA VAL A 63 -7.10 -12.72 -6.54
C VAL A 63 -7.20 -11.29 -6.03
N ASP A 64 -7.67 -11.11 -4.80
CA ASP A 64 -7.64 -9.80 -4.14
C ASP A 64 -6.21 -9.44 -3.71
N HIS A 65 -5.81 -8.19 -3.96
CA HIS A 65 -4.49 -7.67 -3.60
C HIS A 65 -4.64 -6.66 -2.46
N GLU A 66 -3.78 -6.78 -1.46
CA GLU A 66 -3.60 -5.76 -0.43
C GLU A 66 -2.40 -4.86 -0.75
N PHE A 67 -2.54 -3.56 -0.49
CA PHE A 67 -1.47 -2.59 -0.61
C PHE A 67 -1.09 -2.04 0.77
N VAL A 68 0.17 -2.27 1.16
CA VAL A 68 0.76 -1.72 2.39
C VAL A 68 1.85 -0.71 2.01
N MET A 69 1.86 0.42 2.70
CA MET A 69 2.82 1.50 2.46
C MET A 69 3.56 1.86 3.74
N ASP A 70 4.87 1.62 3.77
CA ASP A 70 5.76 1.95 4.88
C ASP A 70 7.22 2.14 4.38
N VAL A 71 8.16 2.39 5.30
CA VAL A 71 9.60 2.29 5.03
C VAL A 71 10.00 0.85 4.75
N HIS A 72 11.15 0.67 4.07
CA HIS A 72 11.65 -0.64 3.66
C HIS A 72 11.70 -1.64 4.83
N ASP A 73 12.26 -1.24 5.97
CA ASP A 73 12.39 -2.11 7.14
C ASP A 73 11.01 -2.55 7.68
N GLY A 74 10.04 -1.63 7.73
CA GLY A 74 8.67 -1.92 8.16
C GLY A 74 7.94 -2.88 7.23
N ILE A 75 8.14 -2.76 5.91
CA ILE A 75 7.61 -3.71 4.93
C ILE A 75 8.25 -5.10 5.10
N MET A 76 9.55 -5.17 5.36
CA MET A 76 10.25 -6.45 5.58
C MET A 76 9.81 -7.12 6.88
N GLU A 77 9.58 -6.36 7.93
CA GLU A 77 9.00 -6.86 9.18
C GLU A 77 7.58 -7.37 8.98
N HIS A 78 6.73 -6.60 8.29
CA HIS A 78 5.38 -7.02 7.93
C HIS A 78 5.40 -8.34 7.15
N LYS A 79 6.27 -8.44 6.14
CA LYS A 79 6.47 -9.68 5.38
C LYS A 79 6.88 -10.84 6.29
N ALA A 80 7.85 -10.65 7.17
CA ALA A 80 8.32 -11.69 8.07
C ALA A 80 7.25 -12.13 9.08
N LEU A 81 6.35 -11.22 9.50
CA LEU A 81 5.21 -11.56 10.34
C LEU A 81 4.19 -12.42 9.58
N MET A 82 3.89 -12.08 8.33
CA MET A 82 2.98 -12.87 7.48
C MET A 82 3.55 -14.26 7.18
N GLU A 83 4.86 -14.37 6.94
CA GLU A 83 5.52 -15.68 6.79
C GLU A 83 5.49 -16.52 8.08
N LYS A 84 5.59 -15.87 9.25
CA LYS A 84 5.54 -16.55 10.56
C LYS A 84 4.14 -16.98 10.96
N PHE A 85 3.10 -16.29 10.49
CA PHE A 85 1.72 -16.54 10.83
C PHE A 85 0.85 -16.59 9.56
N PRO A 86 0.95 -17.67 8.76
CA PRO A 86 0.22 -17.80 7.50
C PRO A 86 -1.31 -17.91 7.68
N GLU A 87 -1.78 -18.23 8.89
CA GLU A 87 -3.19 -18.23 9.28
C GLU A 87 -3.65 -16.88 9.86
N MET A 88 -2.80 -15.84 9.88
CA MET A 88 -3.23 -14.50 10.28
C MET A 88 -4.23 -14.00 9.23
N GLU A 89 -5.51 -14.25 9.49
CA GLU A 89 -6.60 -13.76 8.64
C GLU A 89 -6.43 -12.26 8.47
N HIS A 90 -6.37 -11.81 7.22
CA HIS A 90 -6.67 -10.44 6.85
C HIS A 90 -8.16 -10.23 7.16
N ALA A 91 -8.49 -10.06 8.43
CA ALA A 91 -9.83 -9.72 8.87
C ALA A 91 -10.09 -8.27 8.45
N ASP A 92 -10.46 -8.12 7.19
CA ASP A 92 -10.83 -6.88 6.54
C ASP A 92 -12.05 -6.31 7.28
N PRO A 93 -11.94 -5.23 8.06
CA PRO A 93 -13.09 -4.56 8.61
C PRO A 93 -13.58 -3.61 7.52
N SER A 94 -14.31 -4.16 6.55
CA SER A 94 -15.12 -3.35 5.64
C SER A 94 -16.17 -2.55 6.40
#